data_AF-A0A6L8I3X6-F1
#
_entry.id   AF-A0A6L8I3X6-F1
#
_cell.length_a   1.000
_cell.length_b   1.000
_cell.length_c   1.000
_cell.angle_alpha   90.00
_cell.angle_beta   90.00
_cell.angle_gamma   90.00
#
_symmetry.space_group_name_H-M   'P 1'
#
loop_
_entity.id
_entity.type
_entity.pdbx_description
1 polymer ?
#
loop_
_entity_poly.entity_id
_entity_poly.type
_entity_poly.pdbx_seq_one_letter_code
_entity_poly.pdbx_strand_id
1 'polypeptide(L)'
;VNQGGSHANYRAAGLSDMALAILEGRPHRCSMELALHAVEVMTGLLKSGEDGGFVNMTTTCNRPAPLKPDDARALLNGASP
;
A
#
# COMPACT_ATOMS: atom_id res chain seq x y z
N VAL A 1 12.86 -18.34 5.96
CA VAL A 1 11.97 -17.37 5.28
C VAL A 1 12.50 -17.17 3.86
N ASN A 2 11.68 -17.47 2.86
CA ASN A 2 11.91 -17.45 1.41
C ASN A 2 13.27 -16.86 0.90
N GLN A 3 14.27 -17.71 0.68
CA GLN A 3 15.58 -17.35 0.08
C GLN A 3 15.50 -17.37 -1.46
N GLY A 4 14.79 -16.41 -2.04
CA GLY A 4 14.66 -16.30 -3.50
C GLY A 4 15.69 -15.37 -4.14
N GLY A 5 16.91 -15.84 -4.41
CA GLY A 5 17.89 -15.13 -5.27
C GLY A 5 18.22 -13.67 -4.88
N SER A 6 18.89 -12.92 -5.76
CA SER A 6 19.30 -11.52 -5.50
C SER A 6 18.14 -10.51 -5.52
N HIS A 7 16.88 -10.97 -5.44
CA HIS A 7 15.68 -10.13 -5.56
C HIS A 7 14.91 -10.10 -4.24
N ALA A 8 14.68 -8.88 -3.72
CA ALA A 8 13.89 -8.70 -2.51
C ALA A 8 12.42 -9.10 -2.72
N ASN A 9 11.86 -9.84 -1.74
CA ASN A 9 10.45 -10.21 -1.72
C ASN A 9 9.64 -9.17 -0.92
N TYR A 10 8.94 -8.29 -1.62
CA TYR A 10 8.18 -7.18 -1.02
C TYR A 10 6.75 -7.52 -0.61
N ARG A 11 6.31 -8.79 -0.71
CA ARG A 11 4.90 -9.16 -0.44
C ARG A 11 4.43 -8.79 0.98
N ALA A 12 5.35 -8.76 1.95
CA ALA A 12 5.05 -8.41 3.34
C ALA A 12 5.42 -6.97 3.71
N ALA A 13 6.01 -6.18 2.79
CA ALA A 13 6.53 -4.85 3.11
C ALA A 13 5.43 -3.85 3.53
N GLY A 14 4.24 -3.95 2.91
CA GLY A 14 3.09 -3.13 3.29
C GLY A 14 2.55 -3.47 4.69
N LEU A 15 2.53 -4.76 5.03
CA LEU A 15 2.09 -5.24 6.34
C LEU A 15 3.09 -4.86 7.44
N SER A 16 4.40 -4.98 7.17
CA SER A 16 5.43 -4.57 8.12
C SER A 16 5.47 -3.06 8.33
N ASP A 17 5.34 -2.24 7.27
CA ASP A 17 5.18 -0.78 7.40
C ASP A 17 3.96 -0.41 8.23
N MET A 18 2.84 -1.10 8.02
CA MET A 18 1.61 -0.89 8.79
C MET A 18 1.81 -1.20 10.28
N ALA A 19 2.41 -2.35 10.61
CA ALA A 19 2.68 -2.72 12.00
C ALA A 19 3.58 -1.69 12.69
N LEU A 20 4.66 -1.27 12.03
CA LEU A 20 5.57 -0.26 12.57
C LEU A 20 4.88 1.09 12.75
N ALA A 21 4.10 1.52 11.76
CA ALA A 21 3.36 2.78 11.82
C ALA A 21 2.35 2.84 12.97
N ILE A 22 1.69 1.70 13.27
CA ILE A 22 0.77 1.58 14.41
C ILE A 22 1.53 1.75 15.72
N LEU A 23 2.70 1.11 15.86
CA LEU A 23 3.55 1.24 17.05
C LEU A 23 4.07 2.67 17.25
N GLU A 24 4.42 3.36 16.15
CA GLU A 24 4.97 4.71 16.15
C GLU A 24 3.89 5.82 16.17
N GLY A 25 2.61 5.47 16.00
CA GLY A 25 1.52 6.44 15.92
C GLY A 25 1.56 7.34 14.67
N ARG A 26 2.18 6.89 13.57
CA ARG A 26 2.22 7.61 12.30
C ARG A 26 1.23 7.05 11.28
N PRO A 27 0.84 7.81 10.24
CA PRO A 27 0.07 7.25 9.12
C PRO A 27 0.83 6.09 8.45
N HIS A 28 0.16 4.94 8.32
CA HIS A 28 0.66 3.80 7.54
C HIS A 28 0.43 4.03 6.05
N ARG A 29 1.41 3.65 5.21
CA ARG A 29 1.34 3.85 3.75
C ARG A 29 0.23 3.01 3.11
N CYS A 30 0.04 1.79 3.61
CA CYS A 30 -1.06 0.91 3.22
C CYS A 30 -2.31 1.16 4.08
N SER A 31 -2.92 2.34 3.95
CA SER A 31 -4.11 2.70 4.75
C SER A 31 -5.40 2.05 4.26
N MET A 32 -6.41 2.01 5.14
CA MET A 32 -7.73 1.51 4.80
C MET A 32 -8.41 2.40 3.75
N GLU A 33 -8.26 3.71 3.85
CA GLU A 33 -8.82 4.68 2.91
C GLU A 33 -8.22 4.49 1.51
N LEU A 34 -6.90 4.28 1.42
CA LEU A 34 -6.24 3.98 0.16
C LEU A 34 -6.72 2.65 -0.43
N ALA A 35 -6.84 1.60 0.40
CA ALA A 35 -7.31 0.30 -0.04
C ALA A 35 -8.75 0.36 -0.57
N LEU A 36 -9.63 1.06 0.16
CA LEU A 36 -11.01 1.29 -0.25
C LEU A 36 -11.08 2.04 -1.59
N HIS A 37 -10.33 3.14 -1.71
CA HIS A 37 -10.34 3.93 -2.94
C HIS A 37 -9.76 3.16 -4.14
N ALA A 38 -8.70 2.38 -3.94
CA ALA A 38 -8.15 1.53 -4.99
C ALA A 38 -9.16 0.48 -5.46
N VAL A 39 -9.93 -0.14 -4.56
CA VAL A 39 -10.99 -1.09 -4.91
C VAL A 39 -12.12 -0.39 -5.68
N GLU A 40 -12.53 0.81 -5.28
CA GLU A 40 -13.52 1.59 -6.03
C GLU A 40 -13.02 1.89 -7.45
N VAL A 41 -11.77 2.32 -7.61
CA VAL A 41 -11.16 2.57 -8.93
C VAL A 41 -11.15 1.29 -9.78
N MET A 42 -10.69 0.17 -9.22
CA MET A 42 -10.63 -1.11 -9.95
C MET A 42 -12.03 -1.56 -10.43
N THR A 43 -13.04 -1.46 -9.57
CA THR A 43 -14.42 -1.82 -9.93
C THR A 43 -15.05 -0.81 -10.88
N GLY A 44 -14.76 0.48 -10.71
CA GLY A 44 -15.21 1.56 -11.60
C GLY A 44 -14.66 1.43 -13.02
N LEU A 45 -13.42 0.96 -13.18
CA LEU A 45 -12.85 0.67 -14.51
C LEU A 45 -13.62 -0.43 -15.24
N LEU A 46 -13.98 -1.51 -14.55
CA LEU A 46 -14.79 -2.58 -15.12
C LEU A 46 -16.17 -2.06 -15.55
N LYS A 47 -16.85 -1.34 -14.65
CA LYS A 47 -18.15 -0.72 -14.92
C LYS A 47 -18.10 0.27 -16.09
N SER A 48 -17.05 1.09 -16.16
CA SER A 48 -16.84 2.03 -17.27
C SER A 48 -16.70 1.29 -18.61
N GLY A 49 -15.98 0.16 -18.62
CA GLY A 49 -15.85 -0.68 -19.80
C GLY A 49 -17.14 -1.36 -20.24
N GLU A 50 -18.00 -1.74 -19.28
CA GLU A 50 -19.32 -2.32 -19.56
C GLU A 50 -20.34 -1.28 -20.06
N ASP A 51 -20.39 -0.11 -19.40
CA ASP A 51 -21.38 0.94 -19.67
C ASP A 51 -20.96 1.90 -20.81
N GLY A 52 -19.68 1.88 -21.22
CA GLY A 52 -19.14 2.77 -22.24
C GLY A 52 -19.06 4.25 -21.82
N GLY A 53 -19.04 4.52 -20.51
CA GLY A 53 -19.11 5.88 -19.95
C GLY A 53 -18.18 6.11 -18.77
N PHE A 54 -18.06 7.37 -18.34
CA PHE A 54 -17.26 7.73 -17.16
C PHE A 54 -17.98 7.34 -15.86
N VAL A 55 -17.23 6.80 -14.91
CA VAL A 55 -17.71 6.51 -13.55
C VAL A 55 -17.07 7.50 -12.58
N ASN A 56 -17.89 8.28 -11.87
CA ASN A 56 -17.41 9.19 -10.82
C ASN A 56 -17.14 8.40 -9.54
N MET A 57 -15.94 8.58 -8.98
CA MET A 57 -15.57 8.00 -7.69
C MET A 57 -16.25 8.77 -6.55
N THR A 58 -16.63 8.04 -5.50
CA THR A 58 -17.28 8.56 -4.30
C THR A 58 -16.35 8.55 -3.09
N THR A 59 -15.29 7.74 -3.13
CA THR A 59 -14.26 7.68 -2.10
C THR A 59 -13.05 8.51 -2.49
N THR A 60 -12.21 8.82 -1.50
CA THR A 60 -10.94 9.52 -1.70
C THR A 60 -9.93 9.05 -0.66
N CYS A 61 -8.65 9.34 -0.91
CA CYS A 61 -7.58 9.06 0.03
C CYS A 61 -6.48 10.12 -0.10
N ASN A 62 -5.77 10.38 1.00
CA ASN A 62 -4.54 11.16 0.94
C ASN A 62 -3.48 10.38 0.17
N ARG A 63 -2.66 11.09 -0.61
CA ARG A 63 -1.49 10.47 -1.26
C ARG A 63 -0.53 9.95 -0.18
N PRO A 64 -0.24 8.64 -0.13
CA PRO A 64 0.68 8.10 0.87
C PRO A 64 2.11 8.59 0.63
N ALA A 65 2.89 8.67 1.70
CA ALA A 65 4.31 8.98 1.60
C ALA A 65 5.06 7.86 0.84
N PRO A 66 6.07 8.20 0.03
CA PRO A 66 6.88 7.18 -0.64
C PRO A 66 7.61 6.30 0.37
N LEU A 67 7.84 5.03 0.02
CA LEU A 67 8.75 4.15 0.76
C LEU A 67 10.18 4.41 0.26
N LYS A 68 11.00 5.08 1.06
CA LYS A 68 12.39 5.39 0.68
C LYS A 68 13.28 4.14 0.83
N PRO A 69 14.47 4.11 0.18
CA PRO A 69 15.42 3.02 0.36
C PRO A 69 15.81 2.76 1.83
N ASP A 70 15.93 3.81 2.64
CA ASP A 70 16.24 3.71 4.08
C ASP A 70 15.12 3.00 4.85
N ASP A 71 13.87 3.42 4.60
CA ASP A 71 12.69 2.81 5.19
C ASP A 71 12.59 1.32 4.81
N ALA A 72 12.83 1.00 3.53
CA ALA A 72 12.81 -0.37 3.05
C ALA A 72 13.90 -1.24 3.68
N ARG A 73 15.09 -0.68 3.93
CA ARG A 73 16.19 -1.38 4.62
C ARG A 73 15.85 -1.64 6.10
N ALA A 74 15.22 -0.69 6.77
CA ALA A 74 14.78 -0.87 8.16
C ALA A 74 13.79 -2.04 8.30
N LEU A 75 12.84 -2.18 7.36
CA LEU A 75 11.88 -3.28 7.34
C LEU A 75 12.52 -4.67 7.14
N LEU A 76 13.67 -4.75 6.45
CA LEU A 76 14.38 -6.02 6.21
C LEU A 76 15.18 -6.50 7.43
N ASN A 77 15.77 -5.57 8.16
CA ASN A 77 16.69 -5.90 9.25
C ASN A 77 15.98 -6.20 10.59
N GLY A 78 14.65 -6.16 10.62
CA GLY A 78 13.86 -6.33 11.86
C GLY A 78 14.18 -5.28 12.93
N ALA A 79 14.85 -4.19 12.54
CA ALA A 79 15.37 -3.21 13.46
C ALA A 79 14.28 -2.17 13.74
N SER A 80 13.53 -2.41 14.81
CA SER A 80 13.20 -1.30 15.70
C SER A 80 14.52 -0.77 16.30
N PRO A 81 14.63 0.55 16.58
CA PRO A 81 15.57 1.00 17.59
C PRO A 81 15.29 0.35 18.95
#